data_AF-A0A4Y2JQE6-F1
#
_entry.id   AF-A0A4Y2JQE6-F1
#
_cell.length_a   1.000
_cell.length_b   1.000
_cell.length_c   1.000
_cell.angle_alpha   90.00
_cell.angle_beta   90.00
_cell.angle_gamma   90.00
#
_symmetry.space_group_name_H-M   'P 1'
#
loop_
_entity.id
_entity.type
_entity.pdbx_description
1 polymer ?
#
loop_
_entity_poly.entity_id
_entity_poly.type
_entity_poly.pdbx_seq_one_letter_code
_entity_poly.pdbx_strand_id
1 'polypeptide(L)'
;MAENADLLALLAEMKKSLEKGQEEMKNQIQSHVESKVEEIKDHVNSCIEKMEEDVHSVKKEIGEVKGEVERKIEKVKDKVQGKIEEVEDKVQGKIEEVKEKVQVKIGDLEKRLSELEDRPINFPSNPDLTYSRPTVKSLTFDGQTSWTVFKTQFDVVSSANGWNNRVKASQLVASLRGTAAEVLQGIPSDKLTDLMTIENALEARFGDSHLTQFYRTELKTRRQKPGESLQVLAADVERLMSLAYAECPQDVRDSLAAQYFVDSIRDEDTQHATRLMDAKDLKSALAYSMKYEAAKTVSKTSRNVRSIEVEDGTGKEKDENSTVY
;
A
#
# COMPACT_ATOMS: atom_id res chain seq x y z
N MET A 1 75.60 -38.70 -69.41
CA MET A 1 75.55 -39.01 -67.96
C MET A 1 75.89 -37.81 -67.09
N ALA A 2 76.88 -36.97 -67.45
CA ALA A 2 77.24 -35.77 -66.66
C ALA A 2 76.13 -34.71 -66.55
N GLU A 3 75.46 -34.34 -67.65
CA GLU A 3 74.41 -33.31 -67.65
C GLU A 3 73.19 -33.63 -66.74
N ASN A 4 72.88 -34.91 -66.54
CA ASN A 4 71.75 -35.31 -65.69
C ASN A 4 72.09 -35.25 -64.18
N ALA A 5 73.38 -35.31 -63.83
CA ALA A 5 73.85 -35.17 -62.45
C ALA A 5 73.84 -33.70 -62.00
N ASP A 6 74.21 -32.77 -62.89
CA ASP A 6 74.16 -31.33 -62.62
C ASP A 6 72.71 -30.84 -62.41
N LEU A 7 71.75 -31.38 -63.17
CA LEU A 7 70.33 -31.03 -63.02
C LEU A 7 69.74 -31.50 -61.67
N LEU A 8 70.15 -32.67 -61.19
CA LEU A 8 69.77 -33.19 -59.86
C LEU A 8 70.42 -32.40 -58.72
N ALA A 9 71.66 -31.93 -58.89
CA ALA A 9 72.34 -31.08 -57.92
C ALA A 9 71.63 -29.72 -57.77
N LEU A 10 71.27 -29.08 -58.89
CA LEU A 10 70.48 -27.85 -58.91
C LEU A 10 69.12 -28.01 -58.23
N LEU A 11 68.40 -29.10 -58.51
CA LEU A 11 67.12 -29.41 -57.85
C LEU A 11 67.25 -29.59 -56.34
N ALA A 12 68.32 -30.25 -55.88
CA ALA A 12 68.59 -30.42 -54.46
C ALA A 12 68.91 -29.08 -53.78
N GLU A 13 69.66 -28.21 -54.45
CA GLU A 13 70.02 -26.88 -53.97
C GLU A 13 68.78 -25.96 -53.89
N MET A 14 67.92 -25.99 -54.93
CA MET A 14 66.63 -25.31 -54.92
C MET A 14 65.73 -25.80 -53.78
N LYS A 15 65.60 -27.12 -53.59
CA LYS A 15 64.79 -27.69 -52.51
C LYS A 15 65.30 -27.26 -51.13
N LYS A 16 66.62 -27.30 -50.92
CA LYS A 16 67.25 -26.85 -49.67
C LYS A 16 67.02 -25.35 -49.42
N SER A 17 67.09 -24.52 -50.46
CA SER A 17 66.79 -23.09 -50.34
C SER A 17 65.32 -22.83 -49.98
N LEU A 18 64.40 -23.62 -50.55
CA LEU A 18 62.97 -23.54 -50.25
C LEU A 18 62.66 -23.97 -48.82
N GLU A 19 63.21 -25.10 -48.37
CA GLU A 19 63.07 -25.57 -46.98
C GLU A 19 63.63 -24.55 -45.99
N LYS A 20 64.78 -23.94 -46.29
CA LYS A 20 65.35 -22.86 -45.47
C LYS A 20 64.43 -21.63 -45.42
N GLY A 21 63.88 -21.21 -46.55
CA GLY A 21 62.95 -20.08 -46.61
C GLY A 21 61.64 -20.35 -45.84
N GLN A 22 61.13 -21.58 -45.88
CA GLN A 22 59.97 -21.98 -45.09
C GLN A 22 60.26 -21.97 -43.58
N GLU A 23 61.44 -22.45 -43.16
CA GLU A 23 61.85 -22.45 -41.76
C GLU A 23 62.08 -21.02 -41.24
N GLU A 24 62.71 -20.14 -42.03
CA GLU A 24 62.85 -18.72 -41.70
C GLU A 24 61.48 -18.03 -41.56
N MET A 25 60.56 -18.27 -42.50
CA MET A 25 59.21 -17.72 -42.45
C MET A 25 58.43 -18.22 -41.23
N LYS A 26 58.53 -19.52 -40.91
CA LYS A 26 57.90 -20.11 -39.73
C LYS A 26 58.44 -19.50 -38.44
N ASN A 27 59.76 -19.34 -38.32
CA ASN A 27 60.39 -18.74 -37.14
C ASN A 27 60.02 -17.26 -36.99
N GLN A 28 59.90 -16.50 -38.09
CA GLN A 28 59.40 -15.12 -38.06
C GLN A 28 57.93 -15.06 -37.62
N ILE A 29 57.06 -15.92 -38.16
CA ILE A 29 55.66 -15.97 -37.77
C ILE A 29 55.53 -16.36 -36.29
N GLN A 30 56.27 -17.38 -35.84
CA GLN A 30 56.24 -17.84 -34.46
C GLN A 30 56.68 -16.73 -33.49
N SER A 31 57.82 -16.08 -33.75
CA SER A 31 58.30 -14.98 -32.91
C SER A 31 57.36 -13.76 -32.92
N HIS A 32 56.74 -13.44 -34.05
CA HIS A 32 55.73 -12.37 -34.12
C HIS A 32 54.49 -12.71 -33.28
N VAL A 33 53.99 -13.94 -33.40
CA VAL A 33 52.84 -14.41 -32.61
C VAL A 33 53.17 -14.43 -31.12
N GLU A 34 54.31 -14.96 -30.72
CA GLU A 34 54.77 -14.96 -29.32
C GLU A 34 54.86 -13.54 -28.76
N SER A 35 55.45 -12.60 -29.52
CA SER A 35 55.52 -11.19 -29.14
C SER A 35 54.14 -10.56 -28.97
N LYS A 36 53.20 -10.83 -29.88
CA LYS A 36 51.83 -10.29 -29.79
C LYS A 36 51.03 -10.90 -28.65
N VAL A 37 51.24 -12.17 -28.35
CA VAL A 37 50.62 -12.84 -27.20
C VAL A 37 51.12 -12.22 -25.89
N GLU A 38 52.42 -11.94 -25.78
CA GLU A 38 52.96 -11.28 -24.58
C GLU A 38 52.44 -9.85 -24.43
N GLU A 39 52.39 -9.06 -25.52
CA GLU A 39 51.77 -7.72 -25.51
C GLU A 39 50.31 -7.77 -25.03
N ILE A 40 49.51 -8.72 -25.53
CA ILE A 40 48.10 -8.87 -25.14
C ILE A 40 48.00 -9.22 -23.65
N LYS A 41 48.85 -10.15 -23.18
CA LYS A 41 48.89 -10.57 -21.78
C LYS A 41 49.23 -9.41 -20.85
N ASP A 42 50.20 -8.57 -21.20
CA ASP A 42 50.55 -7.38 -20.44
C ASP A 42 49.40 -6.36 -20.39
N HIS A 43 48.72 -6.12 -21.53
CA HIS A 43 47.55 -5.25 -21.57
C HIS A 43 46.40 -5.78 -20.71
N VAL A 44 46.14 -7.09 -20.75
CA VAL A 44 45.09 -7.73 -19.94
C VAL A 44 45.42 -7.61 -18.46
N ASN A 45 46.66 -7.89 -18.05
CA ASN A 45 47.08 -7.76 -16.66
C ASN A 45 46.94 -6.31 -16.16
N SER A 46 47.36 -5.33 -16.96
CA SER A 46 47.19 -3.91 -16.61
C SER A 46 45.73 -3.50 -16.48
N CYS A 47 44.84 -4.06 -17.31
CA CYS A 47 43.39 -3.81 -17.19
C CYS A 47 42.81 -4.44 -15.93
N ILE A 48 43.24 -5.66 -15.58
CA ILE A 48 42.82 -6.36 -14.36
C ILE A 48 43.22 -5.54 -13.13
N GLU A 49 44.47 -5.08 -13.05
CA GLU A 49 44.95 -4.26 -11.92
C GLU A 49 44.11 -2.99 -11.72
N LYS A 50 43.82 -2.26 -12.80
CA LYS A 50 42.95 -1.06 -12.73
C LYS A 50 41.53 -1.39 -12.27
N MET A 51 40.96 -2.50 -12.74
CA MET A 51 39.64 -2.94 -12.30
C MET A 51 39.64 -3.33 -10.81
N GLU A 52 40.71 -3.97 -10.33
CA GLU A 52 40.84 -4.32 -8.91
C GLU A 52 40.96 -3.07 -8.03
N GLU A 53 41.69 -2.04 -8.47
CA GLU A 53 41.76 -0.74 -7.80
C GLU A 53 40.39 -0.05 -7.72
N ASP A 54 39.66 0.01 -8.84
CA ASP A 54 38.31 0.61 -8.89
C ASP A 54 37.34 -0.14 -7.97
N VAL A 55 37.35 -1.47 -8.00
CA VAL A 55 36.52 -2.31 -7.12
C VAL A 55 36.88 -2.06 -5.65
N HIS A 56 38.17 -1.92 -5.32
CA HIS A 56 38.60 -1.62 -3.97
C HIS A 56 38.13 -0.24 -3.51
N SER A 57 38.19 0.77 -4.38
CA SER A 57 37.69 2.12 -4.12
C SER A 57 36.19 2.11 -3.84
N VAL A 58 35.39 1.49 -4.72
CA VAL A 58 33.94 1.37 -4.56
C VAL A 58 33.59 0.65 -3.25
N LYS A 59 34.31 -0.41 -2.91
CA LYS A 59 34.10 -1.15 -1.66
C LYS A 59 34.32 -0.28 -0.43
N LYS A 60 35.31 0.61 -0.47
CA LYS A 60 35.58 1.57 0.62
C LYS A 60 34.43 2.58 0.75
N GLU A 61 34.00 3.18 -0.34
CA GLU A 61 32.88 4.14 -0.35
C GLU A 61 31.58 3.52 0.18
N ILE A 62 31.27 2.28 -0.22
CA ILE A 62 30.12 1.52 0.30
C ILE A 62 30.23 1.37 1.83
N GLY A 63 31.42 1.10 2.35
CA GLY A 63 31.65 1.01 3.79
C GLY A 63 31.39 2.32 4.53
N GLU A 64 31.83 3.44 3.97
CA GLU A 64 31.61 4.78 4.52
C GLU A 64 30.12 5.15 4.53
N VAL A 65 29.42 4.93 3.40
CA VAL A 65 27.98 5.17 3.27
C VAL A 65 27.20 4.29 4.25
N LYS A 66 27.55 3.00 4.38
CA LYS A 66 26.92 2.09 5.33
C LYS A 66 27.06 2.62 6.77
N GLY A 67 28.26 3.03 7.16
CA GLY A 67 28.52 3.59 8.49
C GLY A 67 27.79 4.92 8.73
N GLU A 68 27.58 5.75 7.71
CA GLU A 68 26.77 6.97 7.84
C GLU A 68 25.28 6.67 8.00
N VAL A 69 24.76 5.71 7.25
CA VAL A 69 23.37 5.26 7.37
C VAL A 69 23.09 4.70 8.76
N GLU A 70 23.98 3.84 9.29
CA GLU A 70 23.87 3.30 10.65
C GLU A 70 23.85 4.41 11.71
N ARG A 71 24.74 5.41 11.60
CA ARG A 71 24.76 6.57 12.51
C ARG A 71 23.48 7.41 12.43
N LYS A 72 22.92 7.61 11.24
CA LYS A 72 21.65 8.35 11.07
C LYS A 72 20.47 7.60 11.68
N ILE A 73 20.44 6.27 11.53
CA ILE A 73 19.41 5.42 12.12
C ILE A 73 19.44 5.52 13.65
N GLU A 74 20.61 5.40 14.28
CA GLU A 74 20.70 5.50 15.74
C GLU A 74 20.28 6.88 16.25
N LYS A 75 20.71 7.95 15.57
CA LYS A 75 20.28 9.32 15.92
C LYS A 75 18.76 9.53 15.83
N VAL A 76 18.12 8.93 14.82
CA VAL A 76 16.65 9.00 14.68
C VAL A 76 15.97 8.22 15.78
N LYS A 77 16.48 7.03 16.10
CA LYS A 77 15.98 6.17 17.18
C LYS A 77 16.04 6.88 18.53
N ASP A 78 17.18 7.48 18.89
CA ASP A 78 17.35 8.25 20.13
C ASP A 78 16.35 9.43 20.20
N LYS A 79 16.16 10.14 19.09
CA LYS A 79 15.22 11.27 19.01
C LYS A 79 13.76 10.83 19.17
N VAL A 80 13.40 9.69 18.60
CA VAL A 80 12.04 9.13 18.73
C VAL A 80 11.82 8.67 20.17
N GLN A 81 12.79 7.98 20.76
CA GLN A 81 12.69 7.51 22.15
C GLN A 81 12.53 8.69 23.13
N GLY A 82 13.36 9.73 23.02
CA GLY A 82 13.22 10.90 23.89
C GLY A 82 11.88 11.63 23.74
N LYS A 83 11.28 11.65 22.55
CA LYS A 83 9.94 12.22 22.34
C LYS A 83 8.83 11.37 22.96
N ILE A 84 8.99 10.05 22.97
CA ILE A 84 8.05 9.14 23.60
C ILE A 84 8.08 9.37 25.12
N GLU A 85 9.28 9.40 25.72
CA GLU A 85 9.45 9.69 27.15
C GLU A 85 8.84 11.06 27.54
N GLU A 86 9.07 12.11 26.75
CA GLU A 86 8.46 13.44 26.99
C GLU A 86 6.92 13.41 26.94
N VAL A 87 6.34 12.63 26.04
CA VAL A 87 4.89 12.50 25.91
C VAL A 87 4.32 11.68 27.08
N GLU A 88 4.99 10.60 27.48
CA GLU A 88 4.61 9.78 28.63
C GLU A 88 4.58 10.62 29.91
N ASP A 89 5.63 11.40 30.18
CA ASP A 89 5.68 12.30 31.33
C ASP A 89 4.54 13.33 31.33
N LYS A 90 4.24 13.94 30.17
CA LYS A 90 3.14 14.91 30.05
C LYS A 90 1.77 14.26 30.27
N VAL A 91 1.57 13.04 29.77
CA VAL A 91 0.31 12.31 29.96
C VAL A 91 0.15 11.92 31.42
N GLN A 92 1.20 11.40 32.05
CA GLN A 92 1.19 11.03 33.46
C GLN A 92 0.89 12.23 34.36
N GLY A 93 1.50 13.39 34.09
CA GLY A 93 1.21 14.64 34.81
C GLY A 93 -0.26 15.08 34.69
N LYS A 94 -0.83 15.03 33.48
CA LYS A 94 -2.26 15.36 33.26
C LYS A 94 -3.20 14.39 33.95
N ILE A 95 -2.85 13.11 34.01
CA ILE A 95 -3.65 12.09 34.70
C ILE A 95 -3.69 12.37 36.20
N GLU A 96 -2.55 12.68 36.84
CA GLU A 96 -2.54 13.04 38.26
C GLU A 96 -3.31 14.35 38.53
N GLU A 97 -3.19 15.38 37.68
CA GLU A 97 -3.99 16.61 37.82
C GLU A 97 -5.50 16.35 37.75
N VAL A 98 -5.94 15.49 36.80
CA VAL A 98 -7.35 15.10 36.69
C VAL A 98 -7.79 14.30 37.91
N LYS A 99 -6.95 13.39 38.39
CA LYS A 99 -7.23 12.55 39.56
C LYS A 99 -7.39 13.40 40.82
N GLU A 100 -6.54 14.39 41.05
CA GLU A 100 -6.69 15.35 42.16
C GLU A 100 -8.00 16.14 42.05
N LYS A 101 -8.32 16.69 40.88
CA LYS A 101 -9.58 17.43 40.67
C LYS A 101 -10.82 16.58 40.91
N VAL A 102 -10.78 15.30 40.53
CA VAL A 102 -11.87 14.35 40.77
C VAL A 102 -12.00 14.04 42.27
N GLN A 103 -10.88 13.80 42.97
CA GLN A 103 -10.90 13.56 44.41
C GLN A 103 -11.50 14.74 45.19
N VAL A 104 -11.14 15.97 44.85
CA VAL A 104 -11.72 17.17 45.47
C VAL A 104 -13.23 17.25 45.25
N LYS A 105 -13.68 17.04 44.00
CA LYS A 105 -15.12 17.04 43.68
C LYS A 105 -15.91 15.95 44.39
N ILE A 106 -15.31 14.77 44.59
CA ILE A 106 -15.92 13.69 45.35
C ILE A 106 -16.11 14.14 46.81
N GLY A 107 -15.08 14.71 47.44
CA GLY A 107 -15.20 15.23 48.81
C GLY A 107 -16.26 16.31 48.97
N ASP A 108 -16.38 17.24 48.01
CA ASP A 108 -17.45 18.25 48.01
C ASP A 108 -18.85 17.62 47.88
N LEU A 109 -18.99 16.58 47.05
CA LEU A 109 -20.25 15.85 46.88
C LEU A 109 -20.61 15.05 48.13
N GLU A 110 -19.65 14.39 48.77
CA GLU A 110 -19.84 13.68 50.03
C GLU A 110 -20.33 14.62 51.13
N LYS A 111 -19.72 15.81 51.26
CA LYS A 111 -20.15 16.83 52.22
C LYS A 111 -21.58 17.32 51.95
N ARG A 112 -21.91 17.62 50.69
CA ARG A 112 -23.27 18.03 50.30
C ARG A 112 -24.29 16.93 50.55
N LEU A 113 -23.90 15.67 50.42
CA LEU A 113 -24.77 14.53 50.70
C LEU A 113 -25.07 14.45 52.21
N SER A 114 -24.06 14.62 53.07
CA SER A 114 -24.25 14.66 54.53
C SER A 114 -25.16 15.82 54.98
N GLU A 115 -25.01 17.02 54.39
CA GLU A 115 -25.88 18.17 54.68
C GLU A 115 -27.35 17.94 54.26
N LEU A 116 -27.59 17.10 53.25
CA LEU A 116 -28.92 16.70 52.79
C LEU A 116 -29.55 15.62 53.68
N GLU A 117 -28.74 14.78 54.31
CA GLU A 117 -29.18 13.67 55.17
C GLU A 117 -29.66 14.18 56.55
N ASP A 118 -29.10 15.29 57.06
CA ASP A 118 -29.49 15.91 58.33
C ASP A 118 -30.74 16.82 58.26
N ARG A 119 -31.31 17.03 57.06
CA ARG A 119 -32.50 17.88 56.89
C ARG A 119 -33.78 17.09 57.17
N PRO A 120 -34.63 17.50 58.13
CA PRO A 120 -35.89 16.79 58.37
C PRO A 120 -36.78 16.89 57.13
N ILE A 121 -37.12 15.74 56.57
CA ILE A 121 -37.96 15.59 55.40
C ILE A 121 -39.40 15.95 55.79
N ASN A 122 -39.85 17.15 55.45
CA ASN A 122 -41.27 17.51 55.44
C ASN A 122 -41.72 17.64 53.99
N PHE A 123 -42.19 16.54 53.40
CA PHE A 123 -42.89 16.57 52.11
C PHE A 123 -44.35 16.98 52.34
N PRO A 124 -44.86 18.05 51.72
CA PRO A 124 -46.27 18.09 51.38
C PRO A 124 -46.50 17.03 50.30
N SER A 125 -47.31 16.02 50.61
CA SER A 125 -47.76 15.02 49.64
C SER A 125 -48.44 15.72 48.46
N ASN A 126 -47.73 15.84 47.34
CA ASN A 126 -48.29 16.30 46.09
C ASN A 126 -48.30 15.12 45.09
N PRO A 127 -49.45 14.49 44.83
CA PRO A 127 -49.53 13.29 44.02
C PRO A 127 -49.84 13.67 42.57
N ASP A 128 -48.95 14.36 41.83
CA ASP A 128 -49.23 14.58 40.39
C ASP A 128 -48.07 15.08 39.50
N LEU A 129 -46.90 14.44 39.54
CA LEU A 129 -45.87 14.65 38.49
C LEU A 129 -45.23 13.34 38.03
N THR A 130 -46.04 12.46 37.45
CA THR A 130 -45.56 11.36 36.59
C THR A 130 -45.26 11.90 35.19
N TYR A 131 -44.22 12.73 35.04
CA TYR A 131 -43.62 12.89 33.72
C TYR A 131 -42.84 11.61 33.41
N SER A 132 -43.53 10.64 32.81
CA SER A 132 -42.90 9.47 32.19
C SER A 132 -41.94 9.96 31.13
N ARG A 133 -40.65 9.98 31.46
CA ARG A 133 -39.57 10.16 30.48
C ARG A 133 -39.74 9.07 29.42
N PRO A 134 -39.88 9.40 28.12
CA PRO A 134 -40.01 8.37 27.09
C PRO A 134 -38.76 7.48 27.12
N THR A 135 -38.90 6.25 27.58
CA THR A 135 -37.84 5.24 27.49
C THR A 135 -37.77 4.76 26.06
N VAL A 136 -36.63 4.95 25.40
CA VAL A 136 -36.40 4.39 24.08
C VAL A 136 -36.43 2.87 24.20
N LYS A 137 -37.22 2.22 23.33
CA LYS A 137 -37.45 0.76 23.35
C LYS A 137 -36.14 -0.03 23.34
N SER A 138 -36.14 -1.16 24.05
CA SER A 138 -35.01 -2.10 24.08
C SER A 138 -34.73 -2.64 22.67
N LEU A 139 -33.47 -2.58 22.25
CA LEU A 139 -32.99 -3.20 21.04
C LEU A 139 -32.86 -4.72 21.24
N THR A 140 -32.82 -5.46 20.13
CA THR A 140 -32.58 -6.90 20.12
C THR A 140 -31.44 -7.24 19.18
N PHE A 141 -30.60 -8.19 19.57
CA PHE A 141 -29.49 -8.68 18.76
C PHE A 141 -29.53 -10.20 18.69
N ASP A 142 -29.69 -10.74 17.48
CA ASP A 142 -29.75 -12.17 17.22
C ASP A 142 -28.50 -12.72 16.53
N GLY A 143 -27.53 -11.85 16.21
CA GLY A 143 -26.30 -12.19 15.51
C GLY A 143 -26.39 -12.15 13.98
N GLN A 144 -27.53 -11.76 13.38
CA GLN A 144 -27.65 -11.63 11.92
C GLN A 144 -27.18 -10.28 11.38
N THR A 145 -27.42 -9.19 12.14
CA THR A 145 -26.87 -7.87 11.81
C THR A 145 -25.42 -7.76 12.27
N SER A 146 -24.59 -6.92 11.62
CA SER A 146 -23.21 -6.67 12.09
C SER A 146 -23.21 -6.19 13.55
N TRP A 147 -22.31 -6.77 14.33
CA TRP A 147 -22.11 -6.43 15.74
C TRP A 147 -21.78 -4.95 15.91
N THR A 148 -20.92 -4.36 15.07
CA THR A 148 -20.55 -2.94 15.12
C THR A 148 -21.75 -2.02 14.92
N VAL A 149 -22.65 -2.38 13.98
CA VAL A 149 -23.88 -1.61 13.73
C VAL A 149 -24.79 -1.65 14.97
N PHE A 150 -25.00 -2.84 15.53
CA PHE A 150 -25.80 -3.00 16.75
C PHE A 150 -25.20 -2.23 17.93
N LYS A 151 -23.88 -2.37 18.16
CA LYS A 151 -23.17 -1.68 19.25
C LYS A 151 -23.33 -0.17 19.16
N THR A 152 -23.19 0.39 17.95
CA THR A 152 -23.41 1.84 17.71
C THR A 152 -24.84 2.26 18.06
N GLN A 153 -25.84 1.49 17.63
CA GLN A 153 -27.24 1.79 17.98
C GLN A 153 -27.49 1.67 19.48
N PHE A 154 -26.93 0.64 20.12
CA PHE A 154 -27.01 0.42 21.56
C PHE A 154 -26.39 1.57 22.34
N ASP A 155 -25.23 2.09 21.91
CA ASP A 155 -24.57 3.22 22.55
C ASP A 155 -25.39 4.52 22.45
N VAL A 156 -26.03 4.78 21.30
CA VAL A 156 -26.95 5.91 21.13
C VAL A 156 -28.15 5.79 22.06
N VAL A 157 -28.79 4.61 22.11
CA VAL A 157 -29.94 4.35 23.02
C VAL A 157 -29.54 4.46 24.48
N SER A 158 -28.38 3.92 24.84
CA SER A 158 -27.87 3.97 26.22
C SER A 158 -27.58 5.40 26.67
N SER A 159 -27.03 6.23 25.78
CA SER A 159 -26.77 7.65 26.01
C SER A 159 -28.07 8.44 26.17
N ALA A 160 -29.05 8.21 25.30
CA ALA A 160 -30.36 8.85 25.37
C ALA A 160 -31.11 8.52 26.67
N ASN A 161 -30.99 7.27 27.13
CA ASN A 161 -31.63 6.80 28.36
C ASN A 161 -30.80 7.08 29.63
N GLY A 162 -29.56 7.57 29.52
CA GLY A 162 -28.67 7.86 30.64
C GLY A 162 -28.23 6.61 31.42
N TRP A 163 -28.02 5.49 30.73
CA TRP A 163 -27.61 4.24 31.37
C TRP A 163 -26.14 4.29 31.83
N ASN A 164 -25.92 3.94 33.10
CA ASN A 164 -24.58 3.64 33.61
C ASN A 164 -24.13 2.23 33.17
N ASN A 165 -22.83 1.91 33.32
CA ASN A 165 -22.25 0.66 32.83
C ASN A 165 -22.95 -0.61 33.34
N ARG A 166 -23.43 -0.60 34.59
CA ARG A 166 -24.16 -1.74 35.16
C ARG A 166 -25.52 -1.96 34.48
N VAL A 167 -26.24 -0.87 34.22
CA VAL A 167 -27.51 -0.92 33.47
C VAL A 167 -27.25 -1.29 32.01
N LYS A 168 -26.20 -0.76 31.39
CA LYS A 168 -25.77 -1.16 30.04
C LYS A 168 -25.50 -2.66 29.96
N ALA A 169 -24.72 -3.22 30.90
CA ALA A 169 -24.42 -4.66 30.92
C ALA A 169 -25.70 -5.50 31.03
N SER A 170 -26.58 -5.14 31.98
CA SER A 170 -27.85 -5.84 32.18
C SER A 170 -28.75 -5.78 30.94
N GLN A 171 -28.81 -4.60 30.32
CA GLN A 171 -29.64 -4.37 29.14
C GLN A 171 -29.06 -5.00 27.88
N LEU A 172 -27.73 -5.08 27.77
CA LEU A 172 -27.03 -5.77 26.69
C LEU A 172 -27.33 -7.27 26.78
N VAL A 173 -27.16 -7.89 27.94
CA VAL A 173 -27.57 -9.28 28.18
C VAL A 173 -29.04 -9.50 27.84
N ALA A 174 -29.93 -8.60 28.29
CA ALA A 174 -31.36 -8.69 28.01
C ALA A 174 -31.73 -8.46 26.54
N SER A 175 -30.85 -7.86 25.73
CA SER A 175 -31.05 -7.65 24.29
C SER A 175 -30.68 -8.85 23.42
N LEU A 176 -29.83 -9.76 23.93
CA LEU A 176 -29.34 -10.90 23.16
C LEU A 176 -30.45 -11.95 22.95
N ARG A 177 -30.54 -12.45 21.73
CA ARG A 177 -31.47 -13.51 21.29
C ARG A 177 -30.71 -14.53 20.43
N GLY A 178 -31.30 -15.69 20.22
CA GLY A 178 -30.76 -16.70 19.30
C GLY A 178 -29.29 -17.05 19.56
N THR A 179 -28.49 -17.13 18.49
CA THR A 179 -27.07 -17.49 18.54
C THR A 179 -26.22 -16.46 19.27
N ALA A 180 -26.65 -15.19 19.31
CA ALA A 180 -25.96 -14.16 20.09
C ALA A 180 -26.09 -14.41 21.61
N ALA A 181 -27.23 -14.90 22.09
CA ALA A 181 -27.42 -15.22 23.50
C ALA A 181 -26.55 -16.40 23.97
N GLU A 182 -26.18 -17.31 23.07
CA GLU A 182 -25.29 -18.44 23.38
C GLU A 182 -23.90 -17.99 23.85
N VAL A 183 -23.44 -16.79 23.48
CA VAL A 183 -22.16 -16.22 23.95
C VAL A 183 -22.10 -16.15 25.47
N LEU A 184 -23.25 -15.93 26.13
CA LEU A 184 -23.34 -15.81 27.57
C LEU A 184 -22.94 -17.11 28.29
N GLN A 185 -23.04 -18.27 27.64
CA GLN A 185 -22.65 -19.56 28.23
C GLN A 185 -21.14 -19.65 28.51
N GLY A 186 -20.33 -18.89 27.77
CA GLY A 186 -18.88 -18.84 27.95
C GLY A 186 -18.41 -17.84 29.01
N ILE A 187 -19.33 -17.06 29.60
CA ILE A 187 -19.00 -15.99 30.54
C ILE A 187 -19.39 -16.44 31.97
N PRO A 188 -18.48 -16.36 32.96
CA PRO A 188 -18.82 -16.62 34.36
C PRO A 188 -19.95 -15.69 34.86
N SER A 189 -20.87 -16.22 35.66
CA SER A 189 -22.06 -15.50 36.11
C SER A 189 -21.75 -14.21 36.90
N ASP A 190 -20.66 -14.18 37.66
CA ASP A 190 -20.20 -13.00 38.40
C ASP A 190 -19.70 -11.87 37.46
N LYS A 191 -19.33 -12.21 36.22
CA LYS A 191 -18.85 -11.29 35.20
C LYS A 191 -19.94 -10.81 34.23
N LEU A 192 -21.16 -11.35 34.29
CA LEU A 192 -22.30 -10.88 33.49
C LEU A 192 -22.81 -9.49 33.89
N THR A 193 -22.22 -8.87 34.90
CA THR A 193 -22.47 -7.46 35.27
C THR A 193 -21.40 -6.51 34.75
N ASP A 194 -20.29 -7.03 34.22
CA ASP A 194 -19.23 -6.26 33.62
C ASP A 194 -19.47 -6.08 32.13
N LEU A 195 -19.71 -4.83 31.74
CA LEU A 195 -20.00 -4.45 30.35
C LEU A 195 -18.86 -4.86 29.41
N MET A 196 -17.61 -4.63 29.82
CA MET A 196 -16.45 -4.88 28.98
C MET A 196 -16.28 -6.36 28.65
N THR A 197 -16.48 -7.23 29.65
CA THR A 197 -16.42 -8.69 29.45
C THR A 197 -17.46 -9.16 28.42
N ILE A 198 -18.70 -8.67 28.51
CA ILE A 198 -19.78 -9.05 27.58
C ILE A 198 -19.51 -8.52 26.18
N GLU A 199 -19.10 -7.25 26.05
CA GLU A 199 -18.75 -6.65 24.76
C GLU A 199 -17.60 -7.40 24.08
N ASN A 200 -16.54 -7.75 24.81
CA ASN A 200 -15.41 -8.50 24.26
C ASN A 200 -15.80 -9.89 23.77
N ALA A 201 -16.69 -10.59 24.49
CA ALA A 201 -17.15 -11.90 24.08
C ALA A 201 -18.02 -11.83 22.81
N LEU A 202 -18.85 -10.79 22.68
CA LEU A 202 -19.64 -10.53 21.47
C LEU A 202 -18.75 -10.10 20.30
N GLU A 203 -17.75 -9.26 20.55
CA GLU A 203 -16.73 -8.87 19.55
C GLU A 203 -15.92 -10.08 19.07
N ALA A 204 -15.54 -11.00 19.96
CA ALA A 204 -14.78 -12.19 19.58
C ALA A 204 -15.59 -13.14 18.67
N ARG A 205 -16.91 -13.24 18.86
CA ARG A 205 -17.75 -14.18 18.09
C ARG A 205 -18.42 -13.55 16.87
N PHE A 206 -18.81 -12.28 16.95
CA PHE A 206 -19.58 -11.56 15.93
C PHE A 206 -18.90 -10.29 15.44
N GLY A 207 -17.74 -9.93 16.00
CA GLY A 207 -16.97 -8.79 15.53
C GLY A 207 -16.41 -9.02 14.14
N ASP A 208 -16.24 -7.92 13.43
CA ASP A 208 -15.83 -7.94 12.02
C ASP A 208 -14.31 -8.14 11.86
N SER A 209 -13.57 -8.37 12.95
CA SER A 209 -12.11 -8.54 12.94
C SER A 209 -11.63 -9.67 12.01
N HIS A 210 -12.33 -10.81 12.00
CA HIS A 210 -12.04 -11.90 11.06
C HIS A 210 -12.38 -11.55 9.61
N LEU A 211 -13.34 -10.65 9.39
CA LEU A 211 -13.71 -10.15 8.07
C LEU A 211 -12.73 -9.08 7.56
N THR A 212 -12.04 -8.36 8.45
CA THR A 212 -10.99 -7.39 8.08
C THR A 212 -9.95 -7.99 7.13
N GLN A 213 -9.48 -9.21 7.42
CA GLN A 213 -8.51 -9.89 6.55
C GLN A 213 -9.11 -10.31 5.20
N PHE A 214 -10.40 -10.68 5.18
CA PHE A 214 -11.13 -10.95 3.95
C PHE A 214 -11.22 -9.69 3.07
N TYR A 215 -11.62 -8.54 3.64
CA TYR A 215 -11.70 -7.28 2.90
C TYR A 215 -10.33 -6.77 2.42
N ARG A 216 -9.26 -6.99 3.19
CA ARG A 216 -7.88 -6.72 2.74
C ARG A 216 -7.50 -7.54 1.51
N THR A 217 -7.98 -8.79 1.46
CA THR A 217 -7.73 -9.67 0.31
C THR A 217 -8.55 -9.22 -0.89
N GLU A 218 -9.81 -8.86 -0.67
CA GLU A 218 -10.71 -8.32 -1.71
C GLU A 218 -10.18 -7.01 -2.31
N LEU A 219 -9.62 -6.10 -1.49
CA LEU A 219 -8.93 -4.89 -1.98
C LEU A 219 -7.75 -5.18 -2.90
N LYS A 220 -6.89 -6.13 -2.52
CA LYS A 220 -5.68 -6.47 -3.30
C LYS A 220 -6.04 -7.07 -4.67
N THR A 221 -7.10 -7.88 -4.71
CA THR A 221 -7.55 -8.55 -5.93
C THR A 221 -8.56 -7.73 -6.73
N ARG A 222 -9.02 -6.59 -6.19
CA ARG A 222 -9.97 -5.72 -6.87
C ARG A 222 -9.41 -5.25 -8.21
N ARG A 223 -10.19 -5.42 -9.28
CA ARG A 223 -9.92 -4.90 -10.62
C ARG A 223 -11.21 -4.40 -11.24
N GLN A 224 -11.15 -3.31 -12.00
CA GLN A 224 -12.31 -2.71 -12.67
C GLN A 224 -12.94 -3.70 -13.65
N LYS A 225 -14.24 -3.94 -13.50
CA LYS A 225 -14.98 -4.86 -14.37
C LYS A 225 -15.23 -4.21 -15.75
N PRO A 226 -15.43 -5.01 -16.82
CA PRO A 226 -15.84 -4.45 -18.10
C PRO A 226 -17.13 -3.65 -18.01
N GLY A 227 -17.08 -2.38 -18.42
CA GLY A 227 -18.24 -1.47 -18.37
C GLY A 227 -18.50 -0.84 -16.99
N GLU A 228 -17.72 -1.17 -15.96
CA GLU A 228 -17.81 -0.51 -14.66
C GLU A 228 -17.23 0.91 -14.73
N SER A 229 -18.01 1.90 -14.31
CA SER A 229 -17.55 3.28 -14.23
C SER A 229 -16.50 3.47 -13.13
N LEU A 230 -15.60 4.44 -13.31
CA LEU A 230 -14.59 4.78 -12.30
C LEU A 230 -15.20 5.16 -10.95
N GLN A 231 -16.38 5.79 -10.93
CA GLN A 231 -17.08 6.17 -9.72
C GLN A 231 -17.56 4.94 -8.93
N VAL A 232 -18.10 3.93 -9.62
CA VAL A 232 -18.55 2.69 -8.98
C VAL A 232 -17.35 1.92 -8.42
N LEU A 233 -16.25 1.85 -9.16
CA LEU A 233 -15.00 1.29 -8.67
C LEU A 233 -14.50 2.02 -7.42
N ALA A 234 -14.45 3.36 -7.46
CA ALA A 234 -13.98 4.16 -6.34
C ALA A 234 -14.86 3.98 -5.08
N ALA A 235 -16.19 3.98 -5.24
CA ALA A 235 -17.10 3.76 -4.11
C ALA A 235 -16.90 2.39 -3.44
N ASP A 236 -16.64 1.35 -4.24
CA ASP A 236 -16.36 0.01 -3.71
C ASP A 236 -14.98 -0.07 -3.03
N VAL A 237 -13.96 0.59 -3.58
CA VAL A 237 -12.64 0.73 -2.92
C VAL A 237 -12.79 1.48 -1.60
N GLU A 238 -13.53 2.59 -1.55
CA GLU A 238 -13.76 3.36 -0.32
C GLU A 238 -14.48 2.53 0.75
N ARG A 239 -15.52 1.78 0.35
CA ARG A 239 -16.23 0.85 1.21
C ARG A 239 -15.28 -0.21 1.78
N LEU A 240 -14.51 -0.87 0.92
CA LEU A 240 -13.57 -1.91 1.35
C LEU A 240 -12.46 -1.33 2.25
N MET A 241 -11.94 -0.14 1.96
CA MET A 241 -10.95 0.54 2.80
C MET A 241 -11.48 0.83 4.19
N SER A 242 -12.76 1.25 4.28
CA SER A 242 -13.43 1.49 5.56
C SER A 242 -13.56 0.22 6.40
N LEU A 243 -13.76 -0.94 5.76
CA LEU A 243 -13.90 -2.24 6.42
C LEU A 243 -12.55 -2.90 6.74
N ALA A 244 -11.57 -2.79 5.85
CA ALA A 244 -10.26 -3.45 5.95
C ALA A 244 -9.25 -2.74 6.87
N TYR A 245 -9.44 -1.43 7.06
CA TYR A 245 -8.50 -0.55 7.74
C TYR A 245 -9.18 0.42 8.71
N ALA A 246 -10.31 0.04 9.34
CA ALA A 246 -11.08 0.91 10.23
C ALA A 246 -10.26 1.62 11.33
N GLU A 247 -9.23 0.95 11.86
CA GLU A 247 -8.36 1.46 12.93
C GLU A 247 -7.20 2.35 12.43
N CYS A 248 -7.02 2.47 11.11
CA CYS A 248 -5.93 3.23 10.53
C CYS A 248 -6.26 4.73 10.49
N PRO A 249 -5.27 5.63 10.73
CA PRO A 249 -5.47 7.07 10.58
C PRO A 249 -6.05 7.45 9.21
N GLN A 250 -6.92 8.46 9.19
CA GLN A 250 -7.67 8.83 7.99
C GLN A 250 -6.77 9.21 6.81
N ASP A 251 -5.69 9.95 7.07
CA ASP A 251 -4.72 10.38 6.07
C ASP A 251 -4.00 9.20 5.39
N VAL A 252 -3.68 8.17 6.18
CA VAL A 252 -3.10 6.92 5.68
C VAL A 252 -4.13 6.13 4.87
N ARG A 253 -5.39 6.07 5.33
CA ARG A 253 -6.48 5.43 4.58
C ARG A 253 -6.72 6.12 3.24
N ASP A 254 -6.74 7.44 3.20
CA ASP A 254 -7.02 8.21 1.98
C ASP A 254 -5.92 8.00 0.93
N SER A 255 -4.66 8.00 1.37
CA SER A 255 -3.50 7.74 0.51
C SER A 255 -3.51 6.30 -0.04
N LEU A 256 -3.78 5.31 0.82
CA LEU A 256 -3.90 3.91 0.42
C LEU A 256 -5.09 3.69 -0.52
N ALA A 257 -6.22 4.32 -0.25
CA ALA A 257 -7.42 4.23 -1.09
C ALA A 257 -7.13 4.73 -2.51
N ALA A 258 -6.40 5.85 -2.64
CA ALA A 258 -5.96 6.37 -3.93
C ALA A 258 -5.09 5.34 -4.68
N GLN A 259 -4.12 4.73 -3.99
CA GLN A 259 -3.23 3.73 -4.58
C GLN A 259 -3.99 2.48 -5.05
N TYR A 260 -4.82 1.89 -4.19
CA TYR A 260 -5.65 0.72 -4.55
C TYR A 260 -6.61 1.03 -5.70
N PHE A 261 -7.20 2.24 -5.72
CA PHE A 261 -8.05 2.66 -6.82
C PHE A 261 -7.27 2.71 -8.14
N VAL A 262 -6.12 3.39 -8.18
CA VAL A 262 -5.27 3.47 -9.38
C VAL A 262 -4.85 2.08 -9.85
N ASP A 263 -4.41 1.22 -8.94
CA ASP A 263 -3.98 -0.15 -9.25
C ASP A 263 -5.14 -1.04 -9.75
N SER A 264 -6.37 -0.67 -9.42
CA SER A 264 -7.57 -1.38 -9.86
C SER A 264 -8.09 -0.93 -11.23
N ILE A 265 -7.65 0.22 -11.76
CA ILE A 265 -8.08 0.73 -13.08
C ILE A 265 -7.65 -0.23 -14.19
N ARG A 266 -8.56 -0.53 -15.11
CA ARG A 266 -8.32 -1.49 -16.21
C ARG A 266 -7.70 -0.85 -17.45
N ASP A 267 -7.98 0.43 -17.73
CA ASP A 267 -7.37 1.14 -18.86
C ASP A 267 -5.96 1.58 -18.48
N GLU A 268 -4.95 0.93 -19.06
CA GLU A 268 -3.52 1.15 -18.75
C GLU A 268 -3.08 2.61 -18.91
N ASP A 269 -3.55 3.31 -19.96
CA ASP A 269 -3.19 4.72 -20.15
C ASP A 269 -3.74 5.60 -19.02
N THR A 270 -5.00 5.36 -18.62
CA THR A 270 -5.63 6.08 -17.50
C THR A 270 -4.96 5.73 -16.18
N GLN A 271 -4.62 4.46 -15.96
CA GLN A 271 -3.89 4.02 -14.78
C GLN A 271 -2.53 4.73 -14.68
N HIS A 272 -1.71 4.70 -15.72
CA HIS A 272 -0.40 5.33 -15.73
C HIS A 272 -0.50 6.86 -15.58
N ALA A 273 -1.43 7.51 -16.29
CA ALA A 273 -1.62 8.95 -16.19
C ALA A 273 -2.03 9.36 -14.77
N THR A 274 -2.94 8.62 -14.12
CA THR A 274 -3.37 8.93 -12.75
C THR A 274 -2.27 8.61 -11.74
N ARG A 275 -1.45 7.58 -11.96
CA ARG A 275 -0.31 7.28 -11.09
C ARG A 275 0.72 8.42 -11.04
N LEU A 276 0.99 9.08 -12.18
CA LEU A 276 1.91 10.22 -12.26
C LEU A 276 1.42 11.49 -11.55
N MET A 277 0.13 11.56 -11.21
CA MET A 277 -0.44 12.72 -10.52
C MET A 277 -0.08 12.75 -9.02
N ASP A 278 0.39 11.63 -8.44
CA ASP A 278 0.68 11.49 -7.01
C ASP A 278 -0.49 11.96 -6.12
N ALA A 279 -1.67 11.40 -6.37
CA ALA A 279 -2.90 11.72 -5.67
C ALA A 279 -2.77 11.44 -4.16
N LYS A 280 -3.14 12.42 -3.33
CA LYS A 280 -3.13 12.30 -1.86
C LYS A 280 -4.37 11.63 -1.28
N ASP A 281 -5.44 11.56 -2.07
CA ASP A 281 -6.72 11.03 -1.65
C ASP A 281 -7.48 10.44 -2.85
N LEU A 282 -8.40 9.51 -2.55
CA LEU A 282 -9.21 8.81 -3.53
C LEU A 282 -10.02 9.75 -4.43
N LYS A 283 -10.54 10.85 -3.86
CA LYS A 283 -11.38 11.80 -4.59
C LYS A 283 -10.57 12.55 -5.64
N SER A 284 -9.37 12.98 -5.31
CA SER A 284 -8.41 13.59 -6.24
C SER A 284 -8.01 12.61 -7.35
N ALA A 285 -7.71 11.35 -7.02
CA ALA A 285 -7.39 10.31 -7.99
C ALA A 285 -8.56 10.06 -8.97
N LEU A 286 -9.78 9.89 -8.44
CA LEU A 286 -10.99 9.71 -9.25
C LEU A 286 -11.24 10.90 -10.18
N ALA A 287 -11.19 12.13 -9.65
CA ALA A 287 -11.43 13.33 -10.42
C ALA A 287 -10.44 13.49 -11.58
N TYR A 288 -9.17 13.16 -11.37
CA TYR A 288 -8.16 13.20 -12.43
C TYR A 288 -8.36 12.08 -13.46
N SER A 289 -8.58 10.83 -13.03
CA SER A 289 -8.87 9.73 -13.96
C SER A 289 -10.05 10.05 -14.87
N MET A 290 -11.13 10.62 -14.32
CA MET A 290 -12.29 11.04 -15.10
C MET A 290 -11.95 12.15 -16.11
N LYS A 291 -11.16 13.15 -15.72
CA LYS A 291 -10.69 14.22 -16.62
C LYS A 291 -9.84 13.64 -17.75
N TYR A 292 -8.97 12.69 -17.44
CA TYR A 292 -8.12 12.03 -18.42
C TYR A 292 -8.93 11.21 -19.42
N GLU A 293 -9.88 10.38 -18.97
CA GLU A 293 -10.79 9.63 -19.85
C GLU A 293 -11.56 10.57 -20.79
N ALA A 294 -12.09 11.68 -20.27
CA ALA A 294 -12.77 12.68 -21.08
C ALA A 294 -11.82 13.28 -22.15
N ALA A 295 -10.61 13.70 -21.77
CA ALA A 295 -9.63 14.25 -22.73
C ALA A 295 -9.17 13.23 -23.78
N LYS A 296 -9.05 11.96 -23.39
CA LYS A 296 -8.69 10.83 -24.27
C LYS A 296 -9.77 10.60 -25.34
N THR A 297 -11.05 10.68 -24.98
CA THR A 297 -12.16 10.52 -25.95
C THR A 297 -12.17 11.65 -27.01
N VAL A 298 -11.92 12.89 -26.59
CA VAL A 298 -11.82 14.05 -27.51
C VAL A 298 -10.64 13.88 -28.48
N SER A 299 -9.50 13.41 -27.99
CA SER A 299 -8.27 13.21 -28.78
C SER A 299 -8.35 12.02 -29.77
N LYS A 300 -9.17 11.00 -29.46
CA LYS A 300 -9.46 9.90 -30.39
C LYS A 300 -10.42 10.34 -31.49
N THR A 301 -11.38 11.20 -31.17
CA THR A 301 -12.33 11.76 -32.14
C THR A 301 -11.63 12.69 -33.14
N SER A 302 -10.66 13.49 -32.71
CA SER A 302 -9.94 14.42 -33.61
C SER A 302 -9.00 13.74 -34.61
N ARG A 303 -8.39 12.59 -34.25
CA ARG A 303 -7.51 11.84 -35.16
C ARG A 303 -8.26 11.15 -36.31
N ASN A 304 -9.53 10.77 -36.10
CA ASN A 304 -10.35 10.15 -37.14
C ASN A 304 -10.92 11.12 -38.19
N VAL A 305 -10.76 12.45 -38.01
CA VAL A 305 -11.29 13.47 -38.93
C VAL A 305 -10.26 13.87 -40.02
N ARG A 306 -9.05 13.30 -40.02
CA ARG A 306 -7.96 13.69 -40.95
C ARG A 306 -7.48 12.56 -41.87
N SER A 307 -8.39 11.70 -42.32
CA SER A 307 -8.16 10.83 -43.48
C SER A 307 -8.59 11.58 -44.74
N ILE A 308 -7.70 12.38 -45.33
CA ILE A 308 -7.86 12.83 -46.72
C ILE A 308 -7.33 11.69 -47.59
N GLU A 309 -8.22 11.05 -48.34
CA GLU A 309 -7.85 10.14 -49.42
C GLU A 309 -7.19 10.98 -50.52
N VAL A 310 -5.93 10.68 -50.82
CA VAL A 310 -5.26 11.22 -52.00
C VAL A 310 -5.65 10.30 -53.15
N GLU A 311 -6.57 10.77 -53.99
CA GLU A 311 -6.95 10.12 -55.24
C GLU A 311 -5.79 10.25 -56.24
N ASP A 312 -5.14 9.13 -56.57
CA ASP A 312 -4.06 9.05 -57.55
C ASP A 312 -4.64 9.05 -58.97
N GLY A 313 -4.62 10.22 -59.62
CA GLY A 313 -5.08 10.43 -60.98
C GLY A 313 -4.12 9.82 -62.01
N THR A 314 -4.33 8.56 -62.36
CA THR A 314 -3.67 7.91 -63.50
C THR A 314 -4.30 8.38 -64.82
N GLY A 315 -3.68 9.37 -65.46
CA GLY A 315 -3.98 9.79 -66.82
C GLY A 315 -3.61 8.69 -67.83
N LYS A 316 -4.61 8.15 -68.53
CA LYS A 316 -4.44 7.43 -69.80
C LYS A 316 -5.13 8.23 -70.90
N GLU A 317 -4.33 9.00 -71.63
CA GLU A 317 -4.75 9.60 -72.90
C GLU A 317 -4.55 8.60 -74.05
N LYS A 318 -5.47 8.70 -75.01
CA LYS A 318 -5.79 7.72 -76.06
C LYS A 318 -4.91 7.95 -77.29
N ASP A 319 -4.41 6.87 -77.88
CA ASP A 319 -3.91 6.87 -79.26
C ASP A 319 -5.09 6.79 -80.25
N GLU A 320 -5.26 7.84 -81.04
CA GLU A 320 -6.13 7.88 -82.20
C GLU A 320 -5.38 7.38 -83.44
N ASN A 321 -5.78 6.21 -83.94
CA ASN A 321 -5.44 5.75 -85.28
C ASN A 321 -6.41 6.40 -86.29
N SER A 322 -5.89 7.20 -87.23
CA SER A 322 -6.56 7.46 -88.50
C SER A 322 -5.55 7.42 -89.65
N THR A 323 -5.91 6.60 -90.62
CA THR A 323 -5.24 6.22 -91.85
C THR A 323 -5.24 7.35 -92.89
N VAL A 324 -4.59 7.08 -94.03
CA VAL A 324 -4.68 7.69 -95.37
C VAL A 324 -3.60 8.79 -95.61
N TYR A 325 -2.65 8.70 -96.56
CA TYR A 325 -2.50 7.99 -97.84
C TYR A 325 -1.12 7.32 -97.96
#